data_AF-A0A1I3R234-F1
#
_entry.id   AF-A0A1I3R234-F1
#
_cell.length_a   1.000
_cell.length_b   1.000
_cell.length_c   1.000
_cell.angle_alpha   90.00
_cell.angle_beta   90.00
_cell.angle_gamma   90.00
#
_symmetry.space_group_name_H-M   'P 1'
#
loop_
_entity.id
_entity.type
_entity.pdbx_description
1 polymer ?
#
loop_
_entity_poly.entity_id
_entity_poly.type
_entity_poly.pdbx_seq_one_letter_code
_entity_poly.pdbx_strand_id
1 'polypeptide(L)'
;MARTTPRTLKTTAIVALAIAAAGGAAITTAGLIWPTEISPDLAPVHEMRADRALSAQYPQTIKADQESQAALAQAPATANAWLRRAYVRQLGTQTLDGQALDYLDKSYQAAPLGPDVTRWRLRFIFEHWPETTPALRALAVNEMRNFARYHSGGPDIVRAIHNPTGRWAAALIERSGHNDALRDHGLLAKAAE
;
A
#
# COMPACT_ATOMS: atom_id res chain seq x y z
N MET A 1 -66.47 66.17 -5.85
CA MET A 1 -65.14 66.74 -5.53
C MET A 1 -64.67 66.18 -4.20
N ALA A 2 -63.77 65.20 -4.22
CA ALA A 2 -63.00 64.77 -3.04
C ALA A 2 -61.67 64.20 -3.55
N ARG A 3 -60.57 64.86 -3.20
CA ARG A 3 -59.20 64.53 -3.60
C ARG A 3 -58.72 63.31 -2.80
N THR A 4 -58.35 62.24 -3.48
CA THR A 4 -57.63 61.09 -2.91
C THR A 4 -56.15 61.43 -2.76
N THR A 5 -55.65 61.34 -1.53
CA THR A 5 -54.28 61.70 -1.11
C THR A 5 -53.29 60.53 -1.35
N PRO A 6 -52.04 60.80 -1.77
CA PRO A 6 -51.08 59.79 -2.21
C PRO A 6 -50.21 59.29 -1.04
N ARG A 7 -50.77 58.48 -0.14
CA ARG A 7 -50.03 58.08 1.09
C ARG A 7 -49.97 56.59 1.40
N THR A 8 -50.47 55.73 0.52
CA THR A 8 -50.60 54.27 0.76
C THR A 8 -49.88 53.40 -0.27
N LEU A 9 -48.86 53.92 -0.96
CA LEU A 9 -48.10 53.17 -1.98
C LEU A 9 -46.61 53.02 -1.69
N LYS A 10 -46.09 53.62 -0.61
CA LYS A 10 -44.64 53.62 -0.31
C LYS A 10 -44.20 52.53 0.67
N THR A 11 -45.10 51.88 1.40
CA THR A 11 -44.74 50.94 2.46
C THR A 11 -44.59 49.50 2.00
N THR A 12 -45.24 49.08 0.92
CA THR A 12 -45.13 47.70 0.41
C THR A 12 -43.89 47.44 -0.45
N ALA A 13 -43.33 48.48 -1.08
CA ALA A 13 -42.13 48.32 -1.93
C ALA A 13 -40.83 48.12 -1.12
N ILE A 14 -40.77 48.60 0.13
CA ILE A 14 -39.55 48.54 0.95
C ILE A 14 -39.41 47.18 1.64
N VAL A 15 -40.52 46.50 1.98
CA VAL A 15 -40.47 45.19 2.63
C VAL A 15 -40.11 44.06 1.64
N ALA A 16 -40.57 44.15 0.39
CA ALA A 16 -40.25 43.14 -0.63
C ALA A 16 -38.76 43.14 -1.04
N LEU A 17 -38.09 44.30 -0.99
CA LEU A 17 -36.66 44.39 -1.34
C LEU A 17 -35.74 43.92 -0.18
N ALA A 18 -36.19 43.99 1.06
CA ALA A 18 -35.42 43.52 2.22
C ALA A 18 -35.38 41.98 2.35
N ILE A 19 -36.46 41.30 1.93
CA ILE A 19 -36.50 39.82 1.97
C ILE A 19 -35.68 39.21 0.81
N ALA A 20 -35.62 39.87 -0.35
CA ALA A 20 -34.76 39.44 -1.46
C ALA A 20 -33.26 39.62 -1.15
N ALA A 21 -32.88 40.66 -0.39
CA ALA A 21 -31.50 40.87 0.05
C ALA A 21 -31.05 39.89 1.16
N ALA A 22 -31.97 39.45 2.03
CA ALA A 22 -31.66 38.46 3.06
C ALA A 22 -31.62 37.01 2.51
N GLY A 23 -32.42 36.68 1.49
CA GLY A 23 -32.37 35.38 0.83
C GLY A 23 -31.14 35.18 -0.07
N GLY A 24 -30.67 36.24 -0.73
CA GLY A 24 -29.48 36.19 -1.58
C GLY A 24 -28.16 36.08 -0.82
N ALA A 25 -28.08 36.63 0.40
CA ALA A 25 -26.88 36.55 1.24
C ALA A 25 -26.74 35.20 1.97
N ALA A 26 -27.84 34.47 2.21
CA ALA A 26 -27.78 33.15 2.84
C ALA A 26 -27.29 32.05 1.88
N ILE A 27 -27.48 32.23 0.56
CA ILE A 27 -27.00 31.26 -0.45
C ILE A 27 -25.53 31.49 -0.81
N THR A 28 -24.99 32.70 -0.61
CA THR A 28 -23.55 32.98 -0.80
C THR A 28 -22.71 32.79 0.45
N THR A 29 -23.33 32.63 1.63
CA THR A 29 -22.65 32.31 2.90
C THR A 29 -22.96 30.90 3.43
N ALA A 30 -23.82 30.12 2.76
CA ALA A 30 -23.75 28.67 2.78
C ALA A 30 -22.47 28.26 2.05
N GLY A 31 -21.35 28.41 2.77
CA GLY A 31 -20.02 28.47 2.22
C GLY A 31 -19.72 27.31 1.28
N LEU A 32 -18.98 27.63 0.22
CA LEU A 32 -17.91 26.74 -0.20
C LEU A 32 -16.94 26.60 0.98
N ILE A 33 -17.33 25.82 1.99
CA ILE A 33 -16.42 25.27 2.98
C ILE A 33 -15.67 24.22 2.17
N TRP A 34 -14.62 24.65 1.48
CA TRP A 34 -13.63 23.70 1.01
C TRP A 34 -13.19 22.93 2.25
N PRO A 35 -13.37 21.59 2.29
CA PRO A 35 -12.93 20.83 3.44
C PRO A 35 -11.45 21.14 3.64
N THR A 36 -11.12 21.71 4.79
CA THR A 36 -9.73 22.05 5.16
C THR A 36 -8.88 20.79 5.24
N GLU A 37 -9.51 19.62 5.35
CA GLU A 37 -8.91 18.30 5.25
C GLU A 37 -9.80 17.40 4.38
N ILE A 38 -9.36 17.15 3.14
CA ILE A 38 -9.86 15.98 2.39
C ILE A 38 -9.07 14.79 2.94
N SER A 39 -9.74 13.95 3.72
CA SER A 39 -9.22 12.67 4.18
C SER A 39 -9.91 11.56 3.40
N PRO A 40 -9.46 11.25 2.16
CA PRO A 40 -10.13 10.25 1.33
C PRO A 40 -10.02 8.88 1.99
N ASP A 41 -11.16 8.20 2.12
CA ASP A 41 -11.29 6.84 2.60
C ASP A 41 -11.17 5.87 1.41
N LEU A 42 -9.93 5.66 0.96
CA LEU A 42 -9.61 4.83 -0.20
C LEU A 42 -8.46 3.88 0.15
N ALA A 43 -8.52 2.64 -0.33
CA ALA A 43 -7.50 1.62 -0.07
C ALA A 43 -6.04 2.12 -0.34
N PRO A 44 -5.72 2.79 -1.45
CA PRO A 44 -4.37 3.30 -1.69
C PRO A 44 -3.92 4.36 -0.67
N VAL A 45 -4.87 5.13 -0.11
CA VAL A 45 -4.59 6.15 0.91
C VAL A 45 -4.25 5.47 2.23
N HIS A 46 -4.97 4.41 2.58
CA HIS A 46 -4.65 3.56 3.72
C HIS A 46 -3.28 2.89 3.58
N GLU A 47 -2.95 2.37 2.39
CA GLU A 47 -1.61 1.80 2.14
C GLU A 47 -0.49 2.83 2.36
N MET A 48 -0.64 4.03 1.80
CA MET A 48 0.32 5.11 2.00
C MET A 48 0.46 5.51 3.48
N ARG A 49 -0.65 5.58 4.23
CA ARG A 49 -0.64 5.88 5.67
C ARG A 49 0.05 4.79 6.46
N ALA A 50 -0.16 3.53 6.10
CA ALA A 50 0.50 2.39 6.72
C ALA A 50 2.02 2.40 6.47
N ASP A 51 2.45 2.71 5.25
CA ASP A 51 3.88 2.86 4.92
C ASP A 51 4.53 4.03 5.66
N ARG A 52 3.82 5.16 5.75
CA ARG A 52 4.28 6.32 6.53
C ARG A 52 4.42 5.97 8.01
N ALA A 53 3.49 5.20 8.56
CA ALA A 53 3.54 4.75 9.95
C ALA A 53 4.75 3.86 10.23
N LEU A 54 5.16 3.01 9.28
CA LEU A 54 6.35 2.15 9.40
C LEU A 54 7.67 2.88 9.09
N SER A 55 7.65 3.90 8.24
CA SER A 55 8.86 4.64 7.85
C SER A 55 9.30 5.70 8.87
N ALA A 56 8.50 5.91 9.93
CA ALA A 56 8.87 6.82 11.01
C ALA A 56 10.10 6.32 11.78
N GLN A 57 10.86 7.25 12.40
CA GLN A 57 12.02 6.91 13.23
C GLN A 57 11.69 5.86 14.31
N TYR A 58 10.46 5.93 14.83
CA TYR A 58 9.86 4.90 15.66
C TYR A 58 8.64 4.32 14.94
N PRO A 59 8.72 3.08 14.42
CA PRO A 59 7.62 2.47 13.69
C PRO A 59 6.34 2.40 14.53
N GLN A 60 5.26 2.97 13.99
CA GLN A 60 3.94 2.97 14.62
C GLN A 60 3.17 1.70 14.22
N THR A 61 3.58 0.55 14.75
CA THR A 61 3.08 -0.79 14.36
C THR A 61 1.56 -0.92 14.48
N ILE A 62 0.95 -0.44 15.57
CA ILE A 62 -0.50 -0.47 15.78
C ILE A 62 -1.23 0.30 14.67
N LYS A 63 -0.76 1.50 14.35
CA LYS A 63 -1.34 2.33 13.29
C LYS A 63 -1.16 1.68 11.92
N ALA A 64 0.01 1.12 11.65
CA ALA A 64 0.27 0.43 10.39
C ALA A 64 -0.63 -0.80 10.19
N ASP A 65 -0.91 -1.57 11.25
CA ASP A 65 -1.84 -2.70 11.17
C ASP A 65 -3.29 -2.23 10.96
N GLN A 66 -3.73 -1.19 11.67
CA GLN A 66 -5.07 -0.60 11.49
C GLN A 66 -5.29 -0.11 10.05
N GLU A 67 -4.34 0.65 9.50
CA GLU A 67 -4.41 1.14 8.13
C GLU A 67 -4.35 -0.02 7.13
N SER A 68 -3.54 -1.06 7.38
CA SER A 68 -3.52 -2.26 6.54
C SER A 68 -4.84 -3.02 6.57
N GLN A 69 -5.49 -3.13 7.73
CA GLN A 69 -6.82 -3.74 7.85
C GLN A 69 -7.88 -2.92 7.09
N ALA A 70 -7.85 -1.60 7.18
CA ALA A 70 -8.76 -0.73 6.44
C ALA A 70 -8.59 -0.87 4.92
N ALA A 71 -7.34 -0.94 4.45
CA ALA A 71 -7.04 -1.22 3.04
C ALA A 71 -7.60 -2.59 2.60
N LEU A 72 -7.42 -3.63 3.42
CA LEU A 72 -7.92 -4.99 3.13
C LEU A 72 -9.44 -5.10 3.17
N ALA A 73 -10.12 -4.29 3.99
CA ALA A 73 -11.58 -4.25 4.02
C ALA A 73 -12.17 -3.74 2.70
N GLN A 74 -11.45 -2.86 1.99
CA GLN A 74 -11.86 -2.32 0.69
C GLN A 74 -11.29 -3.12 -0.48
N ALA A 75 -10.07 -3.63 -0.36
CA ALA A 75 -9.34 -4.37 -1.38
C ALA A 75 -8.66 -5.61 -0.78
N PRO A 76 -9.38 -6.76 -0.68
CA PRO A 76 -8.86 -7.97 -0.05
C PRO A 76 -7.66 -8.61 -0.79
N ALA A 77 -7.51 -8.33 -2.08
CA ALA A 77 -6.45 -8.85 -2.95
C ALA A 77 -5.15 -8.01 -2.90
N THR A 78 -5.01 -7.11 -1.94
CA THR A 78 -3.84 -6.23 -1.82
C THR A 78 -2.69 -6.95 -1.12
N ALA A 79 -1.75 -7.51 -1.89
CA ALA A 79 -0.64 -8.31 -1.38
C ALA A 79 0.30 -7.55 -0.43
N ASN A 80 0.51 -6.25 -0.65
CA ASN A 80 1.33 -5.39 0.21
C ASN A 80 0.71 -5.22 1.59
N ALA A 81 -0.61 -5.06 1.68
CA ALA A 81 -1.29 -4.96 2.96
C ALA A 81 -1.15 -6.26 3.78
N TRP A 82 -1.30 -7.43 3.17
CA TRP A 82 -1.02 -8.71 3.84
C TRP A 82 0.43 -8.83 4.30
N LEU A 83 1.40 -8.51 3.45
CA LEU A 83 2.83 -8.54 3.80
C LEU A 83 3.13 -7.58 4.96
N ARG A 84 2.55 -6.38 4.96
CA ARG A 84 2.72 -5.39 6.02
C ARG A 84 2.22 -5.89 7.36
N ARG A 85 1.09 -6.61 7.39
CA ARG A 85 0.57 -7.24 8.61
C ARG A 85 1.50 -8.34 9.12
N ALA A 86 2.09 -9.15 8.22
CA ALA A 86 3.10 -10.14 8.60
C ALA A 86 4.33 -9.47 9.25
N TYR A 87 4.81 -8.39 8.64
CA TYR A 87 5.93 -7.61 9.17
C TYR A 87 5.62 -6.98 10.53
N VAL A 88 4.47 -6.32 10.67
CA VAL A 88 4.02 -5.75 11.95
C VAL A 88 3.91 -6.81 13.04
N ARG A 89 3.36 -7.99 12.70
CA ARG A 89 3.28 -9.11 13.63
C ARG A 89 4.66 -9.54 14.09
N GLN A 90 5.59 -9.75 13.16
CA GLN A 90 6.98 -10.13 13.46
C GLN A 90 7.68 -9.08 14.33
N LEU A 91 7.45 -7.78 14.11
CA LEU A 91 8.01 -6.73 14.98
C LEU A 91 7.50 -6.84 16.43
N GLY A 92 6.24 -7.22 16.61
CA GLY A 92 5.63 -7.37 17.94
C GLY A 92 6.04 -8.64 18.68
N THR A 93 6.20 -9.76 17.96
CA THR A 93 6.52 -11.08 18.53
C THR A 93 8.01 -11.43 18.47
N GLN A 94 8.81 -10.62 17.76
CA GLN A 94 10.23 -10.85 17.43
C GLN A 94 10.49 -12.18 16.69
N THR A 95 9.44 -12.86 16.24
CA THR A 95 9.46 -14.18 15.61
C THR A 95 8.38 -14.27 14.55
N LEU A 96 8.61 -15.04 13.50
CA LEU A 96 7.66 -15.30 12.44
C LEU A 96 6.68 -16.40 12.88
N ASP A 97 5.73 -16.02 13.73
CA ASP A 97 4.73 -16.92 14.29
C ASP A 97 3.69 -17.40 13.27
N GLY A 98 2.82 -18.32 13.68
CA GLY A 98 1.80 -18.91 12.78
C GLY A 98 0.89 -17.88 12.11
N GLN A 99 0.61 -16.75 12.79
CA GLN A 99 -0.23 -15.70 12.22
C GLN A 99 0.54 -14.86 11.19
N ALA A 100 1.82 -14.55 11.44
CA ALA A 100 2.66 -13.89 10.44
C ALA A 100 2.85 -14.77 9.19
N LEU A 101 2.99 -16.08 9.36
CA LEU A 101 3.07 -17.05 8.27
C LEU A 101 1.77 -17.11 7.44
N ASP A 102 0.60 -17.09 8.09
CA ASP A 102 -0.70 -17.02 7.40
C ASP A 102 -0.85 -15.73 6.58
N TYR A 103 -0.40 -14.59 7.10
CA TYR A 103 -0.37 -13.34 6.34
C TYR A 103 0.58 -13.38 5.15
N LEU A 104 1.74 -14.06 5.25
CA LEU A 104 2.63 -14.27 4.11
C LEU A 104 2.00 -15.15 3.04
N ASP A 105 1.31 -16.21 3.44
CA ASP A 105 0.60 -17.07 2.51
C ASP A 105 -0.49 -16.29 1.75
N LYS A 106 -1.28 -15.49 2.46
CA LYS A 106 -2.27 -14.58 1.84
C LYS A 106 -1.64 -13.56 0.90
N SER A 107 -0.46 -13.04 1.20
CA SER A 107 0.29 -12.16 0.29
C SER A 107 0.64 -12.88 -1.03
N TYR A 108 1.05 -14.15 -0.96
CA TYR A 108 1.29 -14.97 -2.16
C TYR A 108 0.01 -15.27 -2.93
N GLN A 109 -1.09 -15.61 -2.25
CA GLN A 109 -2.38 -15.84 -2.90
C GLN A 109 -2.89 -14.58 -3.62
N ALA A 110 -2.71 -13.41 -3.01
CA ALA A 110 -3.13 -12.13 -3.56
C ALA A 110 -2.32 -11.71 -4.80
N ALA A 111 -1.00 -11.83 -4.75
CA ALA A 111 -0.13 -11.54 -5.89
C ALA A 111 1.12 -12.44 -5.88
N PRO A 112 1.10 -13.59 -6.60
CA PRO A 112 2.21 -14.53 -6.60
C PRO A 112 3.54 -13.93 -7.10
N LEU A 113 3.49 -13.01 -8.07
CA LEU A 113 4.64 -12.34 -8.68
C LEU A 113 4.44 -10.82 -8.78
N GLY A 114 3.78 -10.21 -7.78
CA GLY A 114 3.44 -8.78 -7.81
C GLY A 114 4.68 -7.87 -7.76
N PRO A 115 4.88 -6.96 -8.74
CA PRO A 115 6.13 -6.19 -8.84
C PRO A 115 6.39 -5.29 -7.63
N ASP A 116 5.33 -4.76 -7.01
CA ASP A 116 5.42 -3.86 -5.86
C ASP A 116 5.78 -4.58 -4.56
N VAL A 117 5.46 -5.88 -4.47
CA VAL A 117 5.63 -6.68 -3.23
C VAL A 117 6.87 -7.57 -3.29
N THR A 118 7.30 -8.00 -4.48
CA THR A 118 8.34 -9.03 -4.66
C THR A 118 9.65 -8.70 -3.93
N ARG A 119 10.19 -7.49 -4.10
CA ARG A 119 11.48 -7.14 -3.47
C ARG A 119 11.40 -7.18 -1.94
N TRP A 120 10.32 -6.61 -1.38
CA TRP A 120 10.13 -6.58 0.07
C TRP A 120 9.86 -7.99 0.62
N ARG A 121 8.98 -8.76 -0.03
CA ARG A 121 8.62 -10.12 0.36
C ARG A 121 9.81 -11.06 0.35
N LEU A 122 10.58 -11.08 -0.73
CA LEU A 122 11.76 -11.92 -0.85
C LEU A 122 12.78 -11.59 0.24
N ARG A 123 13.10 -10.30 0.42
CA ARG A 123 14.02 -9.88 1.50
C ARG A 123 13.51 -10.35 2.86
N PHE A 124 12.24 -10.12 3.16
CA PHE A 124 11.64 -10.48 4.44
C PHE A 124 11.65 -11.99 4.70
N ILE A 125 11.26 -12.81 3.72
CA ILE A 125 11.27 -14.27 3.86
C ILE A 125 12.69 -14.80 4.04
N PHE A 126 13.66 -14.32 3.24
CA PHE A 126 15.03 -14.78 3.40
C PHE A 126 15.68 -14.30 4.71
N GLU A 127 15.33 -13.11 5.22
CA GLU A 127 15.77 -12.67 6.54
C GLU A 127 15.32 -13.63 7.65
N HIS A 128 14.11 -14.17 7.52
CA HIS A 128 13.49 -15.13 8.45
C HIS A 128 13.50 -16.57 7.93
N TRP A 129 14.48 -16.93 7.10
CA TRP A 129 14.51 -18.21 6.40
C TRP A 129 14.33 -19.44 7.32
N PRO A 130 15.00 -19.54 8.48
CA PRO A 130 14.85 -20.69 9.38
C PRO A 130 13.44 -20.86 9.95
N GLU A 131 12.70 -19.76 10.11
CA GLU A 131 11.35 -19.72 10.70
C GLU A 131 10.24 -19.93 9.66
N THR A 132 10.60 -19.88 8.36
CA THR A 132 9.65 -20.03 7.26
C THR A 132 9.27 -21.50 7.03
N THR A 133 7.99 -21.76 6.75
CA THR A 133 7.51 -23.12 6.44
C THR A 133 8.06 -23.64 5.11
N PRO A 134 8.16 -24.98 4.92
CA PRO A 134 8.60 -25.54 3.63
C PRO A 134 7.79 -25.07 2.42
N ALA A 135 6.48 -24.86 2.59
CA ALA A 135 5.59 -24.37 1.53
C ALA A 135 5.94 -22.94 1.10
N LEU A 136 6.09 -22.01 2.06
CA LEU A 136 6.48 -20.63 1.77
C LEU A 136 7.90 -20.53 1.20
N ARG A 137 8.82 -21.40 1.65
CA ARG A 137 10.16 -21.51 1.05
C ARG A 137 10.09 -21.88 -0.43
N ALA A 138 9.24 -22.82 -0.80
CA ALA A 138 9.05 -23.21 -2.21
C ALA A 138 8.51 -22.05 -3.06
N LEU A 139 7.55 -21.29 -2.53
CA LEU A 139 7.01 -20.09 -3.19
C LEU A 139 8.08 -19.01 -3.38
N ALA A 140 8.86 -18.70 -2.33
CA ALA A 140 9.94 -17.72 -2.39
C ALA A 140 11.08 -18.15 -3.34
N VAL A 141 11.41 -19.44 -3.40
CA VAL A 141 12.38 -19.97 -4.37
C VAL A 141 11.89 -19.74 -5.80
N ASN A 142 10.63 -20.05 -6.08
CA ASN A 142 10.06 -19.86 -7.41
C ASN A 142 10.00 -18.37 -7.79
N GLU A 143 9.57 -17.53 -6.86
CA GLU A 143 9.53 -16.08 -7.06
C GLU A 143 10.93 -15.51 -7.31
N MET A 144 11.93 -15.85 -6.49
CA MET A 144 13.31 -15.37 -6.66
C MET A 144 13.93 -15.84 -7.97
N ARG A 145 13.68 -17.10 -8.38
CA ARG A 145 14.17 -17.61 -9.67
C ARG A 145 13.57 -16.83 -10.84
N ASN A 146 12.25 -16.62 -10.84
CA ASN A 146 11.59 -15.83 -11.87
C ASN A 146 12.05 -14.38 -11.85
N PHE A 147 12.22 -13.79 -10.67
CA PHE A 147 12.72 -12.44 -10.52
C PHE A 147 14.13 -12.30 -11.10
N ALA A 148 15.07 -13.20 -10.75
CA ALA A 148 16.43 -13.19 -11.27
C ALA A 148 16.53 -13.48 -12.78
N ARG A 149 15.60 -14.27 -13.33
CA ARG A 149 15.54 -14.56 -14.76
C ARG A 149 15.17 -13.33 -15.59
N TYR A 150 14.25 -12.49 -15.09
CA TYR A 150 13.67 -11.38 -15.87
C TYR A 150 14.03 -9.97 -15.36
N HIS A 151 14.66 -9.86 -14.19
CA HIS A 151 15.01 -8.58 -13.56
C HIS A 151 16.44 -8.59 -13.00
N SER A 152 17.17 -7.50 -13.21
CA SER A 152 18.55 -7.32 -12.75
C SER A 152 18.69 -7.02 -11.24
N GLY A 153 17.59 -6.91 -10.49
CA GLY A 153 17.60 -6.53 -9.08
C GLY A 153 17.92 -7.66 -8.10
N GLY A 154 18.12 -8.90 -8.57
CA GLY A 154 18.40 -10.07 -7.73
C GLY A 154 19.59 -9.87 -6.78
N PRO A 155 20.77 -9.42 -7.26
CA PRO A 155 21.93 -9.17 -6.43
C PRO A 155 21.70 -8.14 -5.31
N ASP A 156 20.83 -7.15 -5.51
CA ASP A 156 20.51 -6.14 -4.50
C ASP A 156 19.74 -6.75 -3.32
N ILE A 157 18.81 -7.66 -3.62
CA ILE A 157 18.06 -8.40 -2.59
C ILE A 157 19.03 -9.25 -1.76
N VAL A 158 19.91 -10.01 -2.43
CA VAL A 158 20.90 -10.87 -1.76
C VAL A 158 21.78 -10.07 -0.80
N ARG A 159 22.28 -8.91 -1.23
CA ARG A 159 23.14 -8.05 -0.42
C ARG A 159 22.42 -7.45 0.80
N ALA A 160 21.11 -7.23 0.71
CA ALA A 160 20.31 -6.62 1.76
C ALA A 160 19.86 -7.60 2.87
N ILE A 161 20.03 -8.91 2.69
CA ILE A 161 19.64 -9.93 3.69
C ILE A 161 20.75 -10.10 4.73
N HIS A 162 20.47 -9.96 6.03
CA HIS A 162 21.48 -10.08 7.09
C HIS A 162 21.66 -11.52 7.58
N ASN A 163 20.59 -12.29 7.60
CA ASN A 163 20.62 -13.70 7.96
C ASN A 163 21.55 -14.49 7.02
N PRO A 164 22.62 -15.13 7.54
CA PRO A 164 23.61 -15.80 6.69
C PRO A 164 23.02 -17.00 5.94
N THR A 165 22.12 -17.75 6.57
CA THR A 165 21.46 -18.91 5.94
C THR A 165 20.52 -18.46 4.83
N GLY A 166 19.73 -17.43 5.10
CA GLY A 166 18.84 -16.83 4.12
C GLY A 166 19.58 -16.21 2.93
N ARG A 167 20.67 -15.49 3.20
CA ARG A 167 21.53 -14.91 2.17
C ARG A 167 22.12 -15.98 1.26
N TRP A 168 22.63 -17.07 1.84
CA TRP A 168 23.15 -18.21 1.07
C TRP A 168 22.08 -18.85 0.19
N ALA A 169 20.88 -19.10 0.75
CA ALA A 169 19.76 -19.62 -0.02
C ALA A 169 19.40 -18.71 -1.19
N ALA A 170 19.23 -17.40 -0.93
CA ALA A 170 18.90 -16.41 -1.95
C ALA A 170 19.96 -16.34 -3.06
N ALA A 171 21.26 -16.34 -2.71
CA ALA A 171 22.36 -16.29 -3.67
C ALA A 171 22.39 -17.50 -4.62
N LEU A 172 22.15 -18.71 -4.09
CA LEU A 172 22.10 -19.92 -4.90
C LEU A 172 20.93 -19.88 -5.90
N ILE A 173 19.77 -19.41 -5.45
CA ILE A 173 18.56 -19.34 -6.27
C ILE A 173 18.69 -18.25 -7.33
N GLU A 174 19.21 -17.08 -6.96
CA GLU A 174 19.49 -15.96 -7.86
C GLU A 174 20.37 -16.40 -9.03
N ARG A 175 21.50 -17.03 -8.71
CA ARG A 175 22.43 -17.56 -9.70
C ARG A 175 21.78 -18.58 -10.62
N SER A 176 20.90 -19.44 -10.07
CA SER A 176 20.16 -20.41 -10.87
C SER A 176 19.23 -19.74 -11.90
N GLY A 177 18.49 -18.71 -11.48
CA GLY A 177 17.58 -17.97 -12.39
C GLY A 177 18.33 -17.19 -13.46
N HIS A 178 19.48 -16.60 -13.12
CA HIS A 178 20.35 -15.92 -14.09
C HIS A 178 20.90 -16.91 -15.14
N ASN A 179 21.35 -18.09 -14.71
CA ASN A 179 21.81 -19.13 -15.64
C ASN A 179 20.68 -19.62 -16.56
N ASP A 180 19.45 -19.73 -16.06
CA ASP A 180 18.30 -20.11 -16.89
C ASP A 180 18.04 -19.05 -17.97
N ALA A 181 18.12 -17.75 -17.64
CA ALA A 181 18.01 -16.68 -18.63
C ALA A 181 19.10 -16.78 -19.72
N LEU A 182 20.36 -17.02 -19.34
CA LEU A 182 21.45 -17.16 -20.31
C LEU A 182 21.28 -18.38 -21.23
N ARG A 183 20.67 -19.46 -20.73
CA ARG A 183 20.30 -20.65 -21.52
C ARG A 183 19.24 -20.30 -22.55
N ASP A 184 18.18 -19.62 -22.14
CA ASP A 184 17.08 -19.23 -23.04
C ASP A 184 17.55 -18.33 -24.17
N HIS A 185 18.53 -17.46 -23.91
CA HIS A 185 19.12 -16.58 -24.91
C HIS A 185 20.23 -17.23 -25.75
N GLY A 186 20.52 -18.53 -25.55
CA GLY A 186 21.56 -19.25 -26.29
C GLY A 186 22.99 -18.80 -25.97
N LEU A 187 23.20 -18.06 -24.87
CA LEU A 187 24.47 -17.44 -24.52
C LEU A 187 25.36 -18.35 -23.66
N LEU A 188 24.80 -19.32 -22.96
CA LEU A 188 25.58 -20.25 -22.14
C LEU A 188 26.49 -21.20 -22.96
N ALA A 189 26.15 -21.47 -24.23
CA ALA A 189 27.00 -22.28 -25.11
C ALA A 189 28.20 -21.50 -25.66
N LYS A 190 28.13 -20.16 -25.73
CA LYS A 190 29.21 -19.30 -26.27
C LYS A 190 30.26 -18.89 -25.24
N ALA A 191 29.98 -19.03 -23.94
CA ALA A 191 30.92 -18.65 -22.87
C ALA A 191 31.89 -19.78 -22.47
N ALA A 192 31.76 -20.96 -23.10
CA ALA A 192 32.60 -22.13 -22.87
C ALA A 192 33.55 -22.45 -24.04
N GLU A 193 33.56 -21.59 -25.08
CA GLU A 193 34.61 -21.50 -26.11
C GLU A 193 35.57 -20.35 -25.77
#